data_AF-A0A3D2AYQ0-F1
#
_entry.id   AF-A0A3D2AYQ0-F1
#
_cell.length_a   1.000
_cell.length_b   1.000
_cell.length_c   1.000
_cell.angle_alpha   90.00
_cell.angle_beta   90.00
_cell.angle_gamma   90.00
#
_symmetry.space_group_name_H-M   'P 1'
#
loop_
_entity.id
_entity.type
_entity.pdbx_description
1 polymer ?
#
loop_
_entity_poly.entity_id
_entity_poly.type
_entity_poly.pdbx_seq_one_letter_code
_entity_poly.pdbx_strand_id
1 'polypeptide(L)'
;GRDAPVAVAPTGERLPITGTDSTVFLELAHQGFYEIHTPGAVVDVPLALAVNADRSESDLTTLDPQELASSVTGRAVTERLGNLVLHERSPEDAEGQQALWRYLLVAALLLLTAETVLSNQLSQRVR
;
A
#
# COMPACT_ATOMS: atom_id res chain seq x y z
N GLY A 1 -48.86 6.45 -2.35
CA GLY A 1 -47.98 7.02 -3.37
C GLY A 1 -47.02 7.95 -2.69
N ARG A 2 -45.84 7.46 -2.36
CA ARG A 2 -44.65 8.30 -2.17
C ARG A 2 -43.67 7.78 -3.20
N ASP A 3 -43.14 8.66 -4.03
CA ASP A 3 -42.12 8.28 -4.99
C ASP A 3 -40.97 7.58 -4.24
N ALA A 4 -40.30 6.63 -4.88
CA ALA A 4 -39.16 5.94 -4.28
C ALA A 4 -37.88 6.79 -4.45
N PRO A 5 -36.94 6.75 -3.49
CA PRO A 5 -35.63 7.36 -3.69
C PRO A 5 -34.94 6.81 -4.94
N VAL A 6 -34.19 7.66 -5.63
CA VAL A 6 -33.49 7.31 -6.87
C VAL A 6 -32.03 7.71 -6.75
N ALA A 7 -31.14 6.80 -7.09
CA ALA A 7 -29.73 7.08 -7.27
C ALA A 7 -29.46 7.38 -8.75
N VAL A 8 -28.61 8.36 -9.03
CA VAL A 8 -28.07 8.63 -10.36
C VAL A 8 -26.62 8.21 -10.36
N ALA A 9 -26.26 7.32 -11.29
CA ALA A 9 -24.90 6.85 -11.47
C ALA A 9 -24.00 7.91 -12.11
N PRO A 10 -22.67 7.77 -12.00
CA PRO A 10 -21.71 8.63 -12.71
C PRO A 10 -21.91 8.63 -14.23
N THR A 11 -22.50 7.57 -14.76
CA THR A 11 -22.89 7.42 -16.18
C THR A 11 -24.17 8.17 -16.54
N GLY A 12 -24.89 8.72 -15.56
CA GLY A 12 -26.22 9.33 -15.70
C GLY A 12 -27.38 8.34 -15.64
N GLU A 13 -27.10 7.04 -15.47
CA GLU A 13 -28.14 6.02 -15.31
C GLU A 13 -28.92 6.22 -14.01
N ARG A 14 -30.25 6.08 -14.06
CA ARG A 14 -31.13 6.20 -12.88
C ARG A 14 -31.42 4.83 -12.31
N LEU A 15 -30.96 4.59 -11.09
CA LEU A 15 -31.11 3.35 -10.34
C LEU A 15 -32.19 3.55 -9.27
N PRO A 16 -33.37 2.92 -9.41
CA PRO A 16 -34.42 3.03 -8.41
C PRO A 16 -34.02 2.31 -7.12
N ILE A 17 -34.05 3.02 -5.99
CA ILE A 17 -33.79 2.43 -4.68
C ILE A 17 -35.12 1.85 -4.17
N THR A 18 -35.36 0.59 -4.52
CA THR A 18 -36.58 -0.14 -4.13
C THR A 18 -36.27 -1.04 -2.95
N GLY A 19 -36.91 -0.80 -1.81
CA GLY A 19 -36.79 -1.69 -0.65
C GLY A 19 -37.98 -1.52 0.29
N THR A 20 -38.45 -2.64 0.82
CA THR A 20 -39.58 -2.70 1.77
C THR A 20 -39.09 -2.71 3.22
N ASP A 21 -37.82 -3.03 3.44
CA ASP A 21 -37.17 -3.15 4.75
C ASP A 21 -36.39 -1.88 5.14
N SER A 22 -36.05 -1.77 6.43
CA SER A 22 -35.32 -0.64 7.02
C SER A 22 -33.91 -0.41 6.44
N THR A 23 -33.38 -1.35 5.66
CA THR A 23 -32.07 -1.29 5.02
C THR A 23 -32.19 -1.68 3.56
N VAL A 24 -31.71 -0.82 2.66
CA VAL A 24 -31.68 -1.08 1.22
C VAL A 24 -30.23 -1.07 0.75
N PHE A 25 -29.85 -2.09 -0.01
CA PHE A 25 -28.53 -2.19 -0.61
C PHE A 25 -28.58 -1.71 -2.06
N LEU A 26 -27.59 -0.92 -2.45
CA LEU A 26 -27.40 -0.44 -3.82
C LEU A 26 -26.03 -0.93 -4.31
N GLU A 27 -26.00 -1.64 -5.42
CA GLU A 27 -24.75 -2.04 -6.05
C GLU A 27 -24.13 -0.85 -6.82
N LEU A 28 -22.85 -0.59 -6.56
CA LEU A 28 -22.10 0.52 -7.14
C LEU A 28 -21.17 -0.04 -8.23
N ALA A 29 -21.70 -0.13 -9.46
CA ALA A 29 -21.00 -0.76 -10.58
C ALA A 29 -19.88 0.11 -11.20
N HIS A 30 -19.94 1.43 -11.04
CA HIS A 30 -19.02 2.38 -11.68
C HIS A 30 -18.31 3.25 -10.64
N GLN A 31 -17.07 3.64 -10.93
CA GLN A 31 -16.37 4.64 -10.14
C GLN A 31 -16.90 6.04 -10.48
N GLY A 32 -16.90 6.93 -9.50
CA GLY A 32 -17.31 8.33 -9.64
C GLY A 32 -18.30 8.78 -8.59
N PHE A 33 -18.98 9.89 -8.87
CA PHE A 33 -19.97 10.47 -7.97
C PHE A 33 -21.38 9.97 -8.29
N TYR A 34 -22.03 9.39 -7.30
CA TYR A 34 -23.46 9.06 -7.33
C TYR A 34 -24.25 10.15 -6.64
N GLU A 35 -25.43 10.48 -7.17
CA GLU A 35 -26.35 11.45 -6.57
C GLU A 35 -27.63 10.73 -6.11
N ILE A 36 -27.94 10.81 -4.82
CA ILE A 36 -29.15 10.19 -4.26
C ILE A 36 -30.21 11.27 -4.05
N HIS A 37 -31.32 11.15 -4.77
CA HIS A 37 -32.50 12.01 -4.62
C HIS A 37 -33.52 11.33 -3.73
N THR A 38 -33.89 11.99 -2.64
CA THR A 38 -34.93 11.51 -1.72
C THR A 38 -36.22 12.31 -1.94
N PRO A 39 -37.32 11.67 -2.38
CA PRO A 39 -38.57 12.35 -2.62
C PRO A 39 -39.20 12.83 -1.31
N GLY A 40 -39.77 14.05 -1.35
CA GLY A 40 -40.42 14.69 -0.20
C GLY A 40 -39.52 15.60 0.64
N ALA A 41 -38.25 15.79 0.24
CA ALA A 41 -37.43 16.86 0.81
C ALA A 41 -37.99 18.24 0.39
N VAL A 42 -37.99 19.21 1.31
CA VAL A 42 -38.45 20.59 1.05
C VAL A 42 -37.53 21.30 0.03
N VAL A 43 -36.27 20.87 -0.05
CA VAL A 43 -35.27 21.32 -1.03
C VAL A 43 -34.67 20.07 -1.67
N ASP A 44 -34.65 20.01 -3.00
CA ASP A 44 -34.02 18.93 -3.76
C ASP A 44 -32.50 19.13 -3.79
N VAL A 45 -31.85 18.84 -2.65
CA VAL A 45 -30.39 18.75 -2.55
C VAL A 45 -30.02 17.27 -2.57
N PRO A 46 -29.38 16.75 -3.64
CA PRO A 46 -28.98 15.36 -3.68
C PRO A 46 -27.85 15.08 -2.69
N LEU A 47 -27.88 13.90 -2.09
CA LEU A 47 -26.74 13.39 -1.32
C LEU A 47 -25.71 12.83 -2.30
N ALA A 48 -24.51 13.43 -2.34
CA ALA A 48 -23.41 12.96 -3.16
C ALA A 48 -22.61 11.86 -2.46
N LEU A 49 -22.40 10.73 -3.14
CA LEU A 49 -21.57 9.62 -2.68
C LEU A 49 -20.41 9.42 -3.67
N ALA A 50 -19.17 9.56 -3.19
CA ALA A 50 -17.98 9.34 -4.00
C ALA A 50 -17.52 7.87 -3.91
N VAL A 51 -17.39 7.22 -5.06
CA VAL A 51 -16.94 5.83 -5.19
C VAL A 51 -15.63 5.83 -5.97
N ASN A 52 -14.50 5.72 -5.26
CA ASN A 52 -13.16 5.79 -5.86
C ASN A 52 -12.41 4.45 -5.83
N ALA A 53 -12.97 3.41 -5.21
CA ALA A 53 -12.30 2.13 -5.12
C ALA A 53 -12.33 1.45 -6.50
N ASP A 54 -11.16 1.18 -7.07
CA ASP A 54 -11.08 0.30 -8.23
C ASP A 54 -11.40 -1.13 -7.79
N ARG A 55 -12.34 -1.78 -8.48
CA ARG A 55 -12.71 -3.16 -8.20
C ARG A 55 -11.49 -4.09 -8.38
N SER A 56 -10.53 -3.72 -9.25
CA SER A 56 -9.29 -4.48 -9.42
C SER A 56 -8.39 -4.49 -8.18
N GLU A 57 -8.46 -3.49 -7.30
CA GLU A 57 -7.68 -3.50 -6.06
C GLU A 57 -8.19 -4.54 -5.06
N SER A 58 -9.47 -4.91 -5.15
CA SER A 58 -10.10 -5.93 -4.32
C SER A 58 -10.15 -7.30 -5.02
N ASP A 59 -9.46 -7.47 -6.14
CA ASP A 59 -9.32 -8.78 -6.77
C ASP A 59 -8.42 -9.68 -5.90
N LEU A 60 -9.07 -10.59 -5.16
CA LEU A 60 -8.42 -11.57 -4.31
C LEU A 60 -8.04 -12.85 -5.05
N THR A 61 -8.07 -12.84 -6.39
CA THR A 61 -7.54 -13.96 -7.17
C THR A 61 -6.14 -14.28 -6.67
N THR A 62 -5.91 -15.54 -6.31
CA THR A 62 -4.65 -15.99 -5.74
C THR A 62 -3.51 -15.63 -6.68
N LEU A 63 -2.71 -14.65 -6.26
CA LEU A 63 -1.54 -14.22 -7.00
C LEU A 63 -0.46 -15.30 -6.89
N ASP A 64 0.18 -15.64 -8.02
CA ASP A 64 1.25 -16.62 -8.02
C ASP A 64 2.40 -16.11 -7.12
N PRO A 65 2.76 -16.83 -6.04
CA PRO A 65 3.86 -16.42 -5.16
C PRO A 65 5.19 -16.26 -5.91
N GLN A 66 5.40 -16.99 -7.01
CA GLN A 66 6.59 -16.88 -7.85
C GLN A 66 6.61 -15.55 -8.61
N GLU A 67 5.47 -15.09 -9.14
CA GLU A 67 5.34 -13.78 -9.78
C GLU A 67 5.48 -12.63 -8.78
N LEU A 68 4.91 -12.76 -7.58
CA LEU A 68 5.11 -11.78 -6.49
C LEU A 68 6.58 -11.66 -6.11
N ALA A 69 7.27 -12.79 -5.91
CA ALA A 69 8.70 -12.79 -5.62
C ALA A 69 9.51 -12.13 -6.75
N SER A 70 9.13 -12.35 -8.01
CA SER A 70 9.78 -11.76 -9.18
C SER A 70 9.55 -10.25 -9.32
N SER A 71 8.40 -9.71 -8.94
CA SER A 71 8.09 -8.27 -9.02
C SER A 71 8.76 -7.47 -7.90
N VAL A 72 8.76 -8.02 -6.68
CA VAL A 72 9.46 -7.45 -5.52
C VAL A 72 10.97 -7.49 -5.74
N THR A 73 11.48 -8.62 -6.24
CA THR A 73 12.90 -8.76 -6.57
C THR A 73 13.24 -7.94 -7.82
N GLY A 74 12.37 -7.87 -8.82
CA GLY A 74 12.56 -7.17 -10.08
C GLY A 74 12.63 -5.65 -9.93
N ARG A 75 11.83 -5.05 -9.04
CA ARG A 75 11.94 -3.62 -8.70
C ARG A 75 13.19 -3.33 -7.86
N ALA A 76 13.53 -4.21 -6.91
CA ALA A 76 14.78 -4.14 -6.16
C ALA A 76 16.02 -4.39 -7.04
N VAL A 77 15.88 -5.14 -8.14
CA VAL A 77 16.92 -5.39 -9.16
C VAL A 77 16.97 -4.25 -10.17
N THR A 78 15.85 -3.65 -10.59
CA THR A 78 15.83 -2.54 -11.55
C THR A 78 16.38 -1.25 -10.95
N GLU A 79 16.03 -0.91 -9.70
CA GLU A 79 16.66 0.24 -9.00
C GLU A 79 18.15 -0.02 -8.70
N ARG A 80 18.57 -1.29 -8.66
CA ARG A 80 19.97 -1.69 -8.48
C ARG A 80 20.74 -1.74 -9.80
N LEU A 81 20.09 -2.08 -10.93
CA LEU A 81 20.64 -2.09 -12.28
C LEU A 81 20.87 -0.65 -12.81
N GLY A 82 20.03 0.32 -12.42
CA GLY A 82 20.29 1.74 -12.71
C GLY A 82 21.61 2.27 -12.13
N ASN A 83 22.14 1.61 -11.09
CA ASN A 83 23.38 1.97 -10.42
C ASN A 83 24.55 1.00 -10.64
N LEU A 84 24.40 -0.11 -11.40
CA LEU A 84 25.40 -1.18 -11.50
C LEU A 84 25.68 -1.71 -12.91
N VAL A 85 25.33 -0.99 -13.99
CA VAL A 85 25.74 -1.34 -15.37
C VAL A 85 27.23 -1.13 -15.66
N LEU A 86 28.10 -1.15 -14.65
CA LEU A 86 29.43 -1.71 -14.84
C LEU A 86 29.79 -2.54 -13.61
N HIS A 87 29.30 -3.78 -13.55
CA HIS A 87 30.03 -5.04 -13.35
C HIS A 87 29.05 -6.10 -12.85
N GLU A 88 28.64 -6.95 -13.79
CA GLU A 88 27.81 -8.12 -13.60
C GLU A 88 28.49 -9.07 -12.62
N ARG A 89 27.99 -9.12 -11.37
CA ARG A 89 28.53 -10.03 -10.35
C ARG A 89 27.94 -11.42 -10.52
N SER A 90 28.84 -12.38 -10.69
CA SER A 90 28.54 -13.80 -10.67
C SER A 90 27.96 -14.22 -9.31
N PRO A 91 27.07 -15.23 -9.22
CA PRO A 91 26.54 -15.72 -7.94
C PRO A 91 27.62 -16.08 -6.91
N GLU A 92 28.81 -16.52 -7.34
CA GLU A 92 29.96 -16.72 -6.42
C GLU A 92 30.52 -15.42 -5.81
N ASP A 93 30.44 -14.27 -6.52
CA ASP A 93 30.87 -12.97 -6.00
C ASP A 93 29.86 -12.36 -5.00
N ALA A 94 28.60 -12.79 -5.08
CA ALA A 94 27.55 -12.37 -4.14
C ALA A 94 27.76 -12.98 -2.75
N GLU A 95 28.28 -14.20 -2.67
CA GLU A 95 28.58 -14.90 -1.40
C GLU A 95 29.72 -14.20 -0.62
N GLY A 96 30.78 -13.77 -1.31
CA GLY A 96 31.90 -13.04 -0.71
C GLY A 96 31.50 -11.67 -0.16
N GLN A 97 30.60 -10.96 -0.86
CA GLN A 97 30.17 -9.63 -0.43
C GLN A 97 29.30 -9.66 0.83
N GLN A 98 28.48 -10.71 1.00
CA GLN A 98 27.67 -10.91 2.20
C GLN A 98 28.55 -11.23 3.41
N ALA A 99 29.61 -12.02 3.22
CA ALA A 99 30.58 -12.29 4.28
C ALA A 99 31.29 -11.00 4.74
N LEU A 100 31.71 -10.13 3.80
CA LEU A 100 32.36 -8.85 4.12
C LEU A 100 31.45 -7.94 4.95
N TRP A 101 30.16 -7.84 4.62
CA TRP A 101 29.20 -7.05 5.39
C TRP A 101 29.06 -7.56 6.83
N ARG A 102 29.05 -8.88 7.02
CA ARG A 102 29.00 -9.47 8.35
C ARG A 102 30.24 -9.11 9.17
N TYR A 103 31.43 -9.11 8.57
CA TYR A 103 32.66 -8.68 9.25
C TYR A 103 32.68 -7.18 9.56
N LEU A 104 32.16 -6.32 8.67
CA LEU A 104 32.03 -4.88 8.92
C LEU A 104 31.07 -4.58 10.08
N LEU A 105 29.95 -5.29 10.16
CA LEU A 105 29.01 -5.16 11.29
C LEU A 105 29.64 -5.60 12.61
N VAL A 106 30.37 -6.72 12.62
CA VAL A 106 31.11 -7.19 13.80
C VAL A 106 32.19 -6.18 14.19
N ALA A 107 32.95 -5.65 13.24
CA ALA A 107 33.98 -4.64 13.50
C ALA A 107 33.39 -3.34 14.07
N ALA A 108 32.29 -2.84 13.51
CA ALA A 108 31.59 -1.67 14.01
C ALA A 108 31.05 -1.89 15.44
N LEU A 109 30.52 -3.08 15.73
CA LEU A 109 30.06 -3.44 17.07
C LEU A 109 31.22 -3.50 18.09
N LEU A 110 32.37 -4.05 17.70
CA LEU A 110 33.57 -4.06 18.54
C LEU A 110 34.10 -2.65 18.80
N LEU A 111 34.13 -1.80 17.76
CA LEU A 111 34.53 -0.40 17.91
C LEU A 111 33.61 0.34 18.90
N LEU A 112 32.30 0.13 18.78
CA LEU A 112 31.31 0.76 19.64
C LEU A 112 31.43 0.30 21.09
N THR A 113 31.64 -1.00 21.32
CA THR A 113 31.83 -1.53 22.68
C THR A 113 33.15 -1.07 23.29
N ALA A 114 34.23 -0.99 22.49
CA ALA A 114 35.49 -0.42 22.94
C ALA A 114 35.34 1.05 23.36
N GLU A 115 34.74 1.89 22.52
CA GLU A 115 34.43 3.29 22.84
C GLU A 115 33.56 3.41 24.11
N THR A 116 32.55 2.55 24.25
CA THR A 116 31.67 2.55 25.43
C THR A 116 32.45 2.23 26.71
N VAL A 117 33.33 1.22 26.67
CA VAL A 117 34.15 0.83 27.83
C VAL A 117 35.22 1.87 28.13
N LEU A 118 35.89 2.43 27.11
CA LEU A 118 36.89 3.49 27.28
C LEU A 118 36.25 4.76 27.86
N SER A 119 35.08 5.16 27.37
CA SER A 119 34.31 6.29 27.90
C SER A 119 33.89 6.05 29.34
N ASN A 120 33.48 4.81 29.69
CA ASN A 120 33.14 4.45 31.06
C ASN A 120 34.38 4.47 31.98
N GLN A 121 35.55 4.04 31.49
CA GLN A 121 36.79 4.06 32.27
C GLN A 121 37.36 5.47 32.48
N LEU A 122 37.32 6.35 31.47
CA LEU A 122 37.72 7.75 31.65
C LEU A 122 36.80 8.48 32.63
N SER A 123 35.50 8.20 32.59
CA SER A 123 34.54 8.78 33.54
C SER A 123 34.79 8.33 35.00
N GLN A 124 35.45 7.19 35.21
CA GLN A 124 35.85 6.73 36.55
C GLN A 124 37.22 7.25 37.00
N ARG A 125 38.15 7.54 36.07
CA ARG A 125 39.50 8.05 36.40
C ARG A 125 39.56 9.57 36.62
N VAL A 126 38.53 10.31 36.21
CA VAL A 126 38.44 11.79 36.40
C VAL A 126 37.67 12.15 37.69
N ARG A 127 37.23 11.17 38.48
CA ARG A 127 36.59 11.36 39.79
C ARG A 127 37.55 11.09 40.94
#